data_AF-A0A1M6L047-F1
#
_entry.id   AF-A0A1M6L047-F1
#
_cell.length_a   1.000
_cell.length_b   1.000
_cell.length_c   1.000
_cell.angle_alpha   90.00
_cell.angle_beta   90.00
_cell.angle_gamma   90.00
#
_symmetry.space_group_name_H-M   'P 1'
#
loop_
_entity.id
_entity.type
_entity.pdbx_description
1 polymer ?
#
loop_
_entity_poly.entity_id
_entity_poly.type
_entity_poly.pdbx_seq_one_letter_code
_entity_poly.pdbx_strand_id
1 'polypeptide(L)' 'MYRIRTKTCPYCNSIINWKPKIKRLRNTTYHKPVPFKEHVVLGKKIFENETSVTYSYHCMNCQTEYISVISKTTKREL' A
#
# COMPACT_ATOMS: atom_id res chain seq x y z
N MET A 1 -3.58 3.06 -13.29
CA MET A 1 -4.49 2.88 -12.12
C MET A 1 -3.79 1.94 -11.13
N TYR A 2 -3.48 2.37 -9.90
CA TYR A 2 -2.78 1.48 -8.94
C TYR A 2 -3.75 0.39 -8.44
N ARG A 3 -3.40 -0.88 -8.72
CA ARG A 3 -4.17 -2.07 -8.31
C ARG A 3 -4.09 -2.27 -6.79
N ILE A 4 -5.16 -2.81 -6.20
CA ILE A 4 -5.12 -3.32 -4.81
C ILE A 4 -4.08 -4.45 -4.77
N ARG A 5 -3.25 -4.42 -3.73
CA ARG A 5 -2.25 -5.43 -3.44
C ARG A 5 -2.71 -6.22 -2.22
N THR A 6 -2.35 -7.49 -2.16
CA THR A 6 -2.68 -8.36 -1.04
C THR A 6 -1.38 -8.88 -0.44
N LYS A 7 -1.26 -8.80 0.87
CA LYS A 7 -0.14 -9.32 1.66
C LYS A 7 -0.68 -10.01 2.90
N THR A 8 -0.05 -11.11 3.29
CA THR A 8 -0.35 -11.78 4.55
C THR A 8 0.50 -11.16 5.65
N CYS A 9 -0.12 -10.79 6.77
CA CYS A 9 0.61 -10.34 7.95
C CYS A 9 1.50 -11.47 8.48
N PRO A 10 2.81 -11.26 8.69
CA PRO A 10 3.70 -12.33 9.16
C PRO A 10 3.45 -12.75 10.63
N TYR A 11 2.67 -11.98 11.39
CA TYR A 11 2.44 -12.24 12.82
C TYR A 11 1.07 -12.86 13.09
N CYS A 12 -0.01 -12.26 12.56
CA CYS A 12 -1.37 -12.73 12.82
C CYS A 12 -1.98 -13.51 11.64
N ASN A 13 -1.24 -13.73 10.55
CA ASN A 13 -1.69 -14.37 9.32
C ASN A 13 -2.93 -13.74 8.66
N SER A 14 -3.35 -12.55 9.11
CA SER A 14 -4.47 -11.84 8.49
C SER A 14 -4.13 -11.39 7.07
N ILE A 15 -5.13 -11.43 6.21
CA ILE A 15 -5.01 -10.95 4.83
C ILE A 15 -5.16 -9.43 4.83
N ILE A 16 -4.08 -8.74 4.46
CA ILE A 16 -4.04 -7.29 4.34
C ILE A 16 -4.20 -6.93 2.87
N ASN A 17 -5.38 -6.42 2.51
CA ASN A 17 -5.57 -5.76 1.24
C ASN A 17 -5.16 -4.31 1.38
N TRP A 18 -4.30 -3.81 0.51
CA TRP A 18 -3.85 -2.44 0.59
C TRP A 18 -3.69 -1.78 -0.77
N LYS A 19 -3.87 -0.46 -0.80
CA LYS A 19 -3.76 0.34 -2.02
C LYS A 19 -2.71 1.42 -1.85
N PRO A 20 -1.71 1.51 -2.75
CA PRO A 20 -0.76 2.62 -2.76
C PRO A 20 -1.47 3.98 -2.82
N LYS A 21 -1.18 4.89 -1.87
CA LYS A 21 -1.77 6.23 -1.84
C LYS A 21 -1.26 7.05 -3.03
N ILE A 22 -2.19 7.61 -3.81
CA ILE A 22 -1.89 8.56 -4.89
C ILE A 22 -1.71 9.94 -4.25
N LYS A 23 -0.64 10.65 -4.62
CA LYS A 23 -0.18 11.96 -4.11
C LYS A 23 -1.18 13.14 -4.27
N ARG A 24 -2.47 12.91 -4.51
CA ARG A 24 -3.46 13.98 -4.78
C ARG A 24 -4.28 14.46 -3.59
N LEU A 25 -4.11 13.91 -2.38
CA LEU A 25 -4.78 14.43 -1.19
C LEU A 25 -3.74 14.93 -0.18
N ARG A 26 -3.51 16.25 -0.20
CA ARG A 26 -2.83 16.99 0.87
C ARG A 26 -3.59 16.70 2.18
N ASN A 27 -2.85 16.37 3.23
CA ASN A 27 -3.31 16.37 4.63
C ASN A 27 -4.38 15.36 5.04
N THR A 28 -4.12 14.06 4.87
CA THR A 28 -5.04 13.07 5.41
C THR A 28 -4.34 11.92 6.13
N THR A 29 -4.35 12.02 7.46
CA THR A 29 -4.26 10.93 8.45
C THR A 29 -5.09 9.76 7.97
N TYR A 30 -4.50 8.56 7.91
CA TYR A 30 -5.11 7.27 7.57
C TYR A 30 -6.62 7.31 7.33
N HIS A 31 -7.05 7.75 6.14
CA HIS A 31 -8.47 7.73 5.83
C HIS A 31 -8.87 6.29 5.57
N LYS A 32 -9.79 5.78 6.41
CA LYS A 32 -10.61 4.62 6.04
C LYS A 32 -11.16 4.89 4.64
N PRO A 33 -10.86 4.06 3.63
CA PRO A 33 -11.45 4.28 2.33
C PRO A 33 -12.97 4.15 2.43
N VAL A 34 -13.66 5.14 1.86
CA VAL A 34 -15.08 5.12 1.46
C VAL A 34 -15.41 3.74 0.87
N PRO A 35 -16.57 3.13 1.20
CA PRO A 35 -16.73 1.68 1.28
C PRO A 35 -16.50 0.99 -0.07
N PHE A 36 -15.27 0.56 -0.28
CA PHE A 36 -14.89 -0.41 -1.30
C PHE A 36 -14.15 -1.53 -0.59
N LYS A 37 -14.94 -2.50 -0.09
CA LYS A 37 -14.56 -3.62 0.79
C LYS A 37 -13.94 -3.14 2.11
N GLU A 38 -14.59 -3.47 3.23
CA GLU A 38 -14.28 -3.04 4.61
C GLU A 38 -12.84 -3.29 5.11
N HIS A 39 -11.95 -3.88 4.29
CA HIS A 39 -10.63 -4.34 4.68
C HIS A 39 -9.49 -3.88 3.75
N VAL A 40 -9.63 -2.76 3.03
CA VAL A 40 -8.53 -2.18 2.24
C VAL A 40 -7.85 -1.04 3.00
N VAL A 41 -6.56 -1.17 3.32
CA VAL A 41 -5.77 -0.10 3.95
C VAL A 41 -5.02 0.74 2.91
N LEU A 42 -4.83 2.03 3.19
CA LEU A 42 -4.02 2.88 2.30
C LEU A 42 -2.54 2.77 2.66
N GLY A 43 -1.71 2.43 1.67
CA GLY A 43 -0.27 2.41 1.83
C GLY A 43 0.33 3.80 1.64
N LYS A 44 1.11 4.28 2.62
CA LYS A 44 1.81 5.57 2.56
C LYS A 44 3.13 5.38 1.80
N LYS A 45 3.40 6.23 0.80
CA LYS A 45 4.69 6.22 0.10
C LYS A 45 5.78 6.72 1.04
N ILE A 46 6.85 5.94 1.20
CA ILE A 46 8.05 6.30 1.96
C ILE A 46 9.11 6.86 1.01
N PHE A 47 9.42 6.11 -0.04
CA PHE A 47 10.55 6.38 -0.92
C PHE A 47 10.22 5.96 -2.35
N GLU A 48 10.82 6.63 -3.33
CA GLU A 48 10.71 6.28 -4.74
C GLU A 48 12.07 6.49 -5.39
N ASN A 49 12.60 5.45 -6.02
CA ASN A 49 13.77 5.54 -6.89
C ASN A 49 13.35 5.30 -8.34
N GLU A 50 14.30 5.20 -9.26
CA GLU A 50 14.04 5.05 -10.69
C GLU A 50 13.31 3.75 -11.04
N THR A 51 13.54 2.69 -10.27
CA THR A 51 13.10 1.32 -10.61
C THR A 51 11.99 0.80 -9.71
N SER A 52 11.67 1.49 -8.60
CA SER A 52 10.74 1.00 -7.58
C SER A 52 10.19 2.11 -6.68
N VAL A 53 9.12 1.78 -5.96
CA VAL A 53 8.48 2.62 -4.97
C VAL A 53 8.24 1.83 -3.69
N THR A 54 8.71 2.37 -2.57
CA THR A 54 8.54 1.79 -1.24
C THR A 54 7.34 2.42 -0.55
N TYR A 55 6.44 1.59 -0.04
CA TYR A 55 5.26 1.99 0.71
C TYR A 55 5.24 1.35 2.09
N SER A 56 4.80 2.09 3.12
CA SER A 56 4.30 1.47 4.34
C SER A 56 2.81 1.15 4.21
N TYR A 57 2.35 0.11 4.88
CA TYR A 57 0.94 -0.26 5.01
C TYR A 57 0.68 -0.84 6.39
N HIS A 58 -0.55 -0.71 6.89
CA HIS A 58 -0.87 -1.04 8.27
C HIS A 58 -1.68 -2.33 8.38
N CYS A 59 -1.29 -3.24 9.28
CA CYS A 59 -2.12 -4.37 9.66
C CYS A 59 -3.08 -3.93 10.75
N MET A 60 -4.38 -3.89 10.46
CA MET A 60 -5.40 -3.49 11.43
C MET A 60 -5.49 -4.44 12.62
N ASN A 61 -5.16 -5.72 12.43
CA ASN A 61 -5.26 -6.73 13.49
C ASN A 61 -4.07 -6.68 14.46
N CYS A 62 -2.86 -6.48 13.95
CA CYS A 62 -1.65 -6.32 14.76
C CYS A 62 -1.41 -4.87 15.21
N GLN A 63 -2.20 -3.91 14.72
CA GLN A 63 -1.97 -2.48 14.86
C GLN A 63 -0.51 -2.06 14.55
N THR A 64 0.10 -2.73 13.57
CA THR A 64 1.54 -2.62 13.25
C THR A 64 1.75 -2.20 11.80
N GLU A 65 2.75 -1.36 11.54
CA GLU A 65 3.14 -0.91 10.20
C GLU A 65 4.18 -1.85 9.56
N TYR A 66 4.00 -2.13 8.27
CA TYR A 66 4.88 -2.96 7.45
C TYR A 66 5.30 -2.24 6.18
N ILE A 67 6.39 -2.71 5.56
CA ILE A 67 6.94 -2.12 4.34
C ILE A 67 6.73 -3.06 3.16
N SER A 68 6.39 -2.50 2.00
CA SER A 68 6.38 -3.21 0.73
C SER A 68 7.03 -2.37 -0.36
N VAL A 69 7.88 -3.02 -1.15
CA VAL A 69 8.51 -2.44 -2.34
C VAL A 69 7.72 -2.89 -3.58
N ILE A 70 7.42 -1.95 -4.47
CA ILE A 70 6.75 -2.19 -5.74
C ILE A 70 7.67 -1.72 -6.87
N SER A 71 8.10 -2.64 -7.74
CA SER A 71 8.87 -2.28 -8.93
C SER A 71 8.03 -1.46 -9.89
N LYS A 72 8.61 -0.39 -10.42
CA LYS A 72 8.10 0.31 -11.59
C LYS A 72 8.40 -0.59 -12.78
N THR A 73 7.38 -1.09 -13.44
CA THR A 73 7.58 -1.82 -14.69
C THR A 73 8.14 -0.81 -15.70
N THR A 74 9.47 -0.78 -15.88
CA THR A 74 10.07 -0.24 -17.08
C THR A 74 9.56 -1.14 -18.20
N LYS A 75 8.67 -0.61 -19.07
CA LYS A 75 8.51 -1.21 -20.38
C LYS A 75 9.92 -1.24 -20.96
N ARG A 76 10.53 -2.42 -21.11
CA ARG A 76 11.64 -2.57 -22.04
C ARG A 76 11.11 -2.09 -23.38
N GLU A 77 11.65 -0.99 -23.88
CA GLU A 77 11.56 -0.66 -25.29
C GLU A 77 12.07 -1.90 -26.05
N LEU A 78 11.19 -2.46 -26.88
CA LEU A 78 11.50 -3.48 -27.87
C LEU A 78 12.05 -2.76 -29.11
#